data_AF-A0A847VJD7-F1
#
_entry.id   AF-A0A847VJD7-F1
#
_cell.length_a   1.000
_cell.length_b   1.000
_cell.length_c   1.000
_cell.angle_alpha   90.00
_cell.angle_beta   90.00
_cell.angle_gamma   90.00
#
_symmetry.space_group_name_H-M   'P 1'
#
loop_
_entity.id
_entity.type
_entity.pdbx_description
1 polymer ?
#
loop_
_entity_poly.entity_id
_entity_poly.type
_entity_poly.pdbx_seq_one_letter_code
_entity_poly.pdbx_strand_id
1 'polypeptide(L)'
;DAGAQAILAAMGRLLRGGTRAMDASCRLDERRFAVLLSGVGLATAHSRMEGLRRRCATEIVMHGGQELGFTVAMGVASFPHTAQSQGELVAACEAALAEARRRGGNHVTLAAIRLDDSAPR
;
A
#
# COMPACT_ATOMS: atom_id res chain seq x y z
N ASP A 1 13.97 -16.05 10.10
CA ASP A 1 15.08 -15.21 9.65
C ASP A 1 15.04 -13.85 10.37
N ALA A 2 16.10 -13.50 11.08
CA ALA A 2 16.20 -12.29 11.90
C ALA A 2 16.32 -11.01 11.06
N GLY A 3 16.95 -11.07 9.88
CA GLY A 3 17.04 -9.93 8.96
C GLY A 3 15.68 -9.54 8.39
N ALA A 4 14.88 -10.52 7.99
CA ALA A 4 13.50 -10.31 7.56
C ALA A 4 12.65 -9.64 8.66
N GLN A 5 12.79 -10.03 9.94
CA GLN A 5 12.07 -9.40 11.04
C GLN A 5 12.52 -7.94 11.27
N ALA A 6 13.80 -7.63 11.08
CA ALA A 6 14.30 -6.27 11.17
C ALA A 6 13.67 -5.37 10.08
N ILE A 7 13.55 -5.87 8.85
CA ILE A 7 12.85 -5.19 7.75
C ILE A 7 11.37 -4.96 8.09
N LEU A 8 10.68 -5.99 8.60
CA LEU A 8 9.27 -5.88 8.99
C LEU A 8 9.06 -4.86 10.12
N ALA A 9 9.99 -4.79 11.08
CA ALA A 9 9.97 -3.79 12.13
C ALA A 9 10.19 -2.37 11.58
N ALA A 10 11.10 -2.20 10.62
CA ALA A 10 11.31 -0.93 9.92
C ALA A 10 10.07 -0.49 9.14
N MET A 11 9.44 -1.41 8.40
CA MET A 11 8.17 -1.15 7.72
C MET A 11 7.09 -0.68 8.69
N GLY A 12 6.96 -1.33 9.86
CA GLY A 12 6.02 -0.91 10.89
C GLY A 12 6.28 0.51 11.42
N ARG A 13 7.55 0.92 11.57
CA ARG A 13 7.90 2.31 11.96
C ARG A 13 7.55 3.31 10.86
N LEU A 14 7.87 3.00 9.61
CA LEU A 14 7.56 3.85 8.46
C LEU A 14 6.06 4.07 8.30
N LEU A 15 5.26 3.01 8.47
CA LEU A 15 3.80 3.08 8.44
C LEU A 15 3.26 3.98 9.54
N ARG A 16 3.65 3.73 10.81
CA ARG A 16 3.19 4.55 11.94
C ARG A 16 3.54 6.04 11.77
N GLY A 17 4.73 6.35 11.26
CA GLY A 17 5.14 7.72 10.96
C GLY A 17 4.50 8.33 9.71
N GLY A 18 3.81 7.54 8.87
CA GLY A 18 3.13 7.99 7.66
C GLY A 18 1.59 8.03 7.76
N THR A 19 1.02 7.44 8.80
CA THR A 19 -0.42 7.43 9.09
C THR A 19 -0.83 8.56 10.02
N ARG A 20 -1.97 9.21 9.72
CA ARG A 20 -2.62 10.21 10.57
C ARG A 20 -3.45 9.52 11.64
N ALA A 21 -3.93 10.27 12.64
CA ALA A 21 -4.80 9.74 13.69
C ALA A 21 -6.10 9.09 13.16
N MET A 22 -6.60 9.54 12.01
CA MET A 22 -7.80 9.01 11.36
C MET A 22 -7.54 7.84 10.39
N ASP A 23 -6.26 7.53 10.12
CA ASP A 23 -5.89 6.41 9.28
C ASP A 23 -5.62 5.18 10.18
N ALA A 24 -5.93 3.99 9.68
CA ALA A 24 -5.58 2.75 10.37
C ALA A 24 -4.49 2.02 9.59
N SER A 25 -3.40 1.61 10.25
CA SER A 25 -2.42 0.67 9.68
C SER A 25 -2.43 -0.64 10.45
N CYS A 26 -2.32 -1.74 9.73
CA CYS A 26 -2.26 -3.07 10.34
C CYS A 26 -1.33 -4.00 9.55
N ARG A 27 -0.91 -5.07 10.21
CA ARG A 27 -0.25 -6.21 9.57
C ARG A 27 -1.32 -7.26 9.29
N LEU A 28 -1.49 -7.63 8.03
CA LEU A 28 -2.49 -8.60 7.59
C LEU A 28 -2.00 -10.04 7.78
N ASP A 29 -0.73 -10.28 7.46
CA ASP A 29 -0.09 -11.59 7.59
C ASP A 29 1.42 -11.44 7.84
N GLU A 30 2.18 -12.52 7.67
CA GLU A 30 3.63 -12.53 7.90
C GLU A 30 4.39 -11.47 7.09
N ARG A 31 3.93 -11.07 5.92
CA ARG A 31 4.66 -10.14 5.03
C ARG A 31 3.82 -9.03 4.44
N ARG A 32 2.50 -9.02 4.70
CA ARG A 32 1.56 -8.02 4.19
C ARG A 32 1.12 -7.05 5.27
N PHE A 33 1.03 -5.79 4.85
CA PHE A 33 0.47 -4.70 5.63
C PHE A 33 -0.66 -4.06 4.85
N ALA A 34 -1.61 -3.47 5.56
CA ALA A 34 -2.66 -2.66 4.97
C ALA A 34 -2.74 -1.31 5.67
N VAL A 35 -3.18 -0.31 4.92
CA VAL A 35 -3.49 1.01 5.43
C VAL A 35 -4.87 1.42 4.92
N LEU A 36 -5.78 1.72 5.85
CA LEU A 36 -7.06 2.33 5.56
C LEU A 36 -6.90 3.85 5.71
N LEU A 37 -7.10 4.57 4.61
CA LEU A 37 -7.00 6.02 4.57
C LEU A 37 -8.40 6.64 4.60
N SER A 38 -8.68 7.42 5.64
CA SER A 38 -10.00 8.03 5.84
C SER A 38 -10.06 9.42 5.24
N GLY A 39 -11.17 9.76 4.58
CA GLY A 39 -11.42 11.13 4.10
C GLY A 39 -10.50 11.59 2.97
N VAL A 40 -9.92 10.66 2.20
CA VAL A 40 -9.07 10.99 1.04
C VAL A 40 -9.55 10.30 -0.23
N GLY A 41 -9.51 11.04 -1.34
CA GLY A 41 -9.78 10.49 -2.67
C GLY A 41 -8.62 9.67 -3.22
N LEU A 42 -8.87 8.94 -4.31
CA LEU A 42 -7.93 8.02 -4.96
C LEU A 42 -6.58 8.66 -5.31
N ALA A 43 -6.58 9.87 -5.87
CA ALA A 43 -5.35 10.57 -6.24
C ALA A 43 -4.48 10.94 -5.03
N THR A 44 -5.10 11.41 -3.95
CA THR A 44 -4.41 11.71 -2.69
C THR A 44 -3.89 10.44 -2.03
N ALA A 45 -4.69 9.36 -2.03
CA ALA A 45 -4.26 8.05 -1.54
C ALA A 45 -3.03 7.55 -2.32
N HIS A 46 -3.06 7.63 -3.65
CA HIS A 46 -1.93 7.29 -4.51
C HIS A 46 -0.67 8.09 -4.15
N SER A 47 -0.77 9.43 -4.09
CA SER A 47 0.35 10.30 -3.77
C SER A 47 0.98 9.96 -2.41
N ARG A 48 0.15 9.69 -1.39
CA ARG A 48 0.62 9.28 -0.06
C ARG A 48 1.34 7.94 -0.08
N MET A 49 0.78 6.94 -0.76
CA MET A 49 1.39 5.61 -0.86
C MET A 49 2.67 5.63 -1.68
N GLU A 50 2.74 6.45 -2.72
CA GLU A 50 3.94 6.65 -3.51
C GLU A 50 5.05 7.36 -2.71
N GLY A 51 4.68 8.30 -1.83
CA GLY A 51 5.60 8.85 -0.83
C GLY A 51 6.15 7.80 0.13
N LEU A 52 5.30 6.91 0.65
CA LEU A 52 5.73 5.80 1.49
C LEU A 52 6.64 4.83 0.74
N ARG A 53 6.29 4.46 -0.51
CA ARG A 53 7.11 3.59 -1.36
C ARG A 53 8.52 4.13 -1.53
N ARG A 54 8.67 5.42 -1.85
CA ARG A 54 9.97 6.07 -1.98
C ARG A 54 10.77 6.00 -0.69
N ARG A 55 10.14 6.28 0.46
CA ARG A 55 10.79 6.18 1.78
C ARG A 55 11.28 4.75 2.05
N CYS A 56 10.48 3.73 1.76
CA CYS A 56 10.92 2.34 1.89
C CYS A 56 12.13 2.04 1.00
N ALA A 57 12.11 2.49 -0.27
CA ALA A 57 13.20 2.24 -1.21
C ALA A 57 14.53 2.91 -0.82
N THR A 58 14.49 3.96 0.01
CA THR A 58 15.68 4.64 0.54
C THR A 58 16.03 4.24 1.97
N GLU A 59 15.21 3.42 2.64
CA GLU A 59 15.44 2.99 4.02
C GLU A 59 16.53 1.91 4.04
N ILE A 60 17.55 2.13 4.86
CA ILE A 60 18.61 1.15 5.14
C ILE A 60 18.42 0.62 6.55
N VAL A 61 18.19 -0.70 6.65
CA VAL A 61 18.02 -1.39 7.94
C VAL A 61 19.34 -2.03 8.32
N MET A 62 19.96 -1.53 9.40
CA MET A 62 21.16 -2.16 9.97
C MET A 62 20.79 -3.42 10.75
N HIS A 63 21.33 -4.57 10.37
CA HIS A 63 21.16 -5.80 11.12
C HIS A 63 22.45 -6.64 11.10
N GLY A 64 23.01 -6.94 12.27
CA GLY A 64 24.23 -7.76 12.37
C GLY A 64 25.45 -7.18 11.65
N GLY A 65 25.55 -5.84 11.54
CA GLY A 65 26.61 -5.17 10.79
C GLY A 65 26.41 -5.15 9.27
N GLN A 66 25.29 -5.68 8.77
CA GLN A 66 24.93 -5.61 7.35
C GLN A 66 23.86 -4.55 7.10
N GLU A 67 23.99 -3.89 5.94
CA GLU A 67 22.99 -2.98 5.40
C GLU A 67 21.94 -3.77 4.62
N LEU A 68 20.68 -3.71 5.05
CA LEU A 68 19.56 -4.34 4.37
C LEU A 68 18.67 -3.27 3.73
N GLY A 69 18.66 -3.22 2.40
CA GLY A 69 17.69 -2.45 1.62
C GLY A 69 16.44 -3.28 1.32
N PHE A 70 15.29 -2.62 1.16
CA PHE A 70 14.06 -3.29 0.74
C PHE A 70 13.18 -2.37 -0.11
N THR A 71 12.27 -2.97 -0.87
CA THR A 71 11.24 -2.25 -1.62
C THR A 71 9.88 -2.87 -1.34
N VAL A 72 8.83 -2.18 -1.75
CA VAL A 72 7.44 -2.57 -1.50
C VAL A 72 6.62 -2.42 -2.78
N ALA A 73 5.72 -3.37 -3.00
CA ALA A 73 4.66 -3.26 -4.00
C ALA A 73 3.36 -2.91 -3.27
N MET A 74 2.56 -2.01 -3.83
CA MET A 74 1.32 -1.53 -3.21
C MET A 74 0.19 -1.50 -4.23
N GLY A 75 -0.99 -1.96 -3.81
CA GLY A 75 -2.26 -1.69 -4.48
C GLY A 75 -3.01 -0.59 -3.74
N VAL A 76 -3.71 0.27 -4.48
CA VAL A 76 -4.54 1.33 -3.90
C VAL A 76 -5.91 1.31 -4.55
N ALA A 77 -6.95 1.25 -3.72
CA ALA A 77 -8.33 1.33 -4.14
C ALA A 77 -9.07 2.37 -3.29
N SER A 78 -10.19 2.88 -3.80
CA SER A 78 -11.05 3.84 -3.10
C SER A 78 -12.54 3.52 -3.32
N PHE A 79 -13.33 3.75 -2.28
CA PHE A 79 -14.79 3.81 -2.38
C PHE A 79 -15.22 5.27 -2.63
N PRO A 80 -16.23 5.55 -3.48
CA PRO A 80 -16.96 4.59 -4.33
C PRO A 80 -16.32 4.31 -5.70
N HIS A 81 -15.30 5.08 -6.10
CA HIS A 81 -14.80 5.11 -7.49
C HIS A 81 -14.27 3.78 -8.07
N THR A 82 -13.70 2.92 -7.23
CA THR A 82 -13.10 1.64 -7.67
C THR A 82 -13.83 0.41 -7.10
N ALA A 83 -14.79 0.63 -6.19
CA ALA A 83 -15.50 -0.40 -5.45
C ALA A 83 -16.74 0.19 -4.78
N GLN A 84 -17.83 -0.58 -4.73
CA GLN A 84 -19.12 -0.19 -4.15
C GLN A 84 -19.40 -0.88 -2.80
N SER A 85 -18.50 -1.75 -2.34
CA SER A 85 -18.59 -2.38 -1.02
C SER A 85 -17.21 -2.59 -0.42
N GLN A 86 -17.15 -2.90 0.89
CA GLN A 86 -15.89 -3.25 1.56
C GLN A 86 -15.21 -4.46 0.90
N GLY A 87 -15.98 -5.50 0.56
CA GLY A 87 -15.43 -6.70 -0.09
C GLY A 87 -14.82 -6.39 -1.46
N GLU A 88 -15.51 -5.56 -2.24
CA GLU A 88 -14.99 -5.09 -3.53
C GLU A 88 -13.76 -4.20 -3.38
N LEU A 89 -13.71 -3.36 -2.34
CA LEU A 89 -12.57 -2.48 -2.08
C LEU A 89 -11.31 -3.30 -1.81
N VAL A 90 -11.43 -4.34 -0.99
CA VAL A 90 -10.33 -5.27 -0.71
C VAL A 90 -9.92 -6.01 -1.99
N ALA A 91 -10.88 -6.56 -2.74
CA ALA A 91 -10.60 -7.28 -3.98
C ALA A 91 -9.90 -6.40 -5.04
N ALA A 92 -10.36 -5.16 -5.21
CA ALA A 92 -9.78 -4.18 -6.12
C ALA A 92 -8.35 -3.80 -5.70
N CYS A 93 -8.11 -3.62 -4.40
CA CYS A 93 -6.78 -3.34 -3.85
C CYS A 93 -5.82 -4.52 -4.09
N GLU A 94 -6.25 -5.76 -3.84
CA GLU A 94 -5.43 -6.96 -4.06
C GLU A 94 -5.13 -7.17 -5.56
N ALA A 95 -6.09 -6.92 -6.45
CA ALA A 95 -5.86 -6.97 -7.90
C ALA A 95 -4.81 -5.93 -8.34
N ALA A 96 -4.89 -4.71 -7.82
CA ALA A 96 -3.90 -3.66 -8.07
C ALA A 96 -2.51 -4.04 -7.51
N LEU A 97 -2.45 -4.63 -6.31
CA LEU A 97 -1.20 -5.13 -5.73
C LEU A 97 -0.57 -6.24 -6.58
N ALA A 98 -1.39 -7.16 -7.09
CA ALA A 98 -0.93 -8.21 -8.00
C ALA A 98 -0.32 -7.61 -9.27
N GLU A 99 -0.93 -6.58 -9.84
CA GLU A 99 -0.38 -5.86 -10.99
C GLU A 99 0.94 -5.13 -10.65
N ALA A 100 1.03 -4.48 -9.49
CA ALA A 100 2.27 -3.87 -9.04
C ALA A 100 3.42 -4.90 -8.93
N ARG A 101 3.11 -6.12 -8.48
CA ARG A 101 4.08 -7.23 -8.43
C ARG A 101 4.46 -7.72 -9.82
N ARG A 102 3.50 -7.86 -10.75
CA ARG A 102 3.77 -8.25 -12.14
C ARG A 102 4.70 -7.27 -12.87
N ARG A 103 4.64 -5.98 -12.52
CA ARG A 103 5.51 -4.93 -13.06
C ARG A 103 6.94 -4.92 -12.50
N GLY A 104 7.32 -5.93 -11.72
CA GLY A 104 8.66 -6.02 -11.11
C GLY A 104 8.72 -5.52 -9.66
N GLY A 105 7.59 -5.26 -9.02
CA GLY A 105 7.53 -4.72 -7.66
C GLY A 105 7.95 -3.24 -7.61
N ASN A 106 8.32 -2.77 -6.42
CA ASN A 106 8.68 -1.37 -6.17
C ASN A 106 7.79 -0.34 -6.89
N HIS A 107 6.47 -0.58 -6.85
CA HIS A 107 5.48 0.17 -7.62
C HIS A 107 4.19 0.32 -6.82
N VAL A 108 3.49 1.44 -7.04
CA VAL A 108 2.12 1.66 -6.58
C VAL A 108 1.20 1.56 -7.78
N THR A 109 0.20 0.69 -7.72
CA THR A 109 -0.82 0.58 -8.77
C THR A 109 -2.18 0.99 -8.22
N LEU A 110 -2.92 1.78 -8.99
CA LEU A 110 -4.31 2.11 -8.69
C LEU A 110 -5.23 1.03 -9.24
N ALA A 111 -6.25 0.67 -8.47
CA ALA A 111 -7.38 -0.08 -8.97
C ALA A 111 -8.10 0.70 -10.07
N ALA A 112 -8.62 -0.03 -11.07
CA ALA A 112 -9.35 0.58 -12.16
C ALA A 112 -10.62 1.27 -11.63
N ILE A 113 -10.89 2.48 -12.13
CA ILE A 113 -12.15 3.17 -11.88
C ILE A 113 -13.23 2.40 -12.63
N ARG A 114 -14.30 2.03 -11.92
CA ARG A 114 -15.49 1.49 -12.57
C ARG A 114 -16.24 2.68 -13.15
N LEU A 115 -16.16 2.86 -14.47
CA LEU A 115 -17.10 3.71 -15.17
C LEU A 115 -18.37 2.89 -15.28
N ASP A 116 -19.38 3.23 -14.48
CA ASP A 116 -20.69 2.63 -14.64
C ASP A 116 -21.23 3.07 -16.02
N ASP A 117 -21.47 2.12 -16.92
CA ASP A 117 -22.09 2.33 -18.25
C ASP A 117 -23.58 2.75 -18.16
N SER A 118 -24.07 3.06 -16.96
CA SER A 118 -25.47 3.37 -16.68
C SER A 118 -25.76 4.87 -16.53
N ALA A 119 -25.01 5.74 -17.21
CA ALA A 119 -25.47 7.10 -17.43
C ALA A 119 -26.52 7.08 -18.56
N PRO A 120 -27.82 7.34 -18.29
CA PRO A 120 -28.77 7.54 -19.37
C PRO A 120 -28.31 8.76 -20.19
N ARG A 121 -28.22 8.59 -21.51
CA ARG A 121 -28.17 9.72 -22.44
C ARG A 121 -29.48 10.50 -22.41
#